data_AF-A0A2V5MPD7-F1
#
_entry.id   AF-A0A2V5MPD7-F1
#
_cell.length_a   1.000
_cell.length_b   1.000
_cell.length_c   1.000
_cell.angle_alpha   90.00
_cell.angle_beta   90.00
_cell.angle_gamma   90.00
#
_symmetry.space_group_name_H-M   'P 1'
#
loop_
_entity.id
_entity.type
_entity.pdbx_description
1 polymer ?
#
loop_
_entity_poly.entity_id
_entity_poly.type
_entity_poly.pdbx_seq_one_letter_code
_entity_poly.pdbx_strand_id
1 'polypeptide(L)'
;MLSDHQIFKAPLAVNTKATIRIRTPNAFAAELTASEVEVLPLVDGIRRYNTVINDYKQGWCTYYYEFADVPEVEFFCGGVNEKTPRAAALWRQGNLLHFGFEQSASEMNATGRAMLVNSVAYISRFTEDRPIDVTPSVFGAEPVGTTRRRAGYFTDATKFPDYRVEWLTTTFSTVALREFDSRDRAAATAWFQQARPWLHPGPGNRLEVDQEAKSLGVQFDSPEFFSKTILALRDEMTAAKAATLLARYAPEGPGASADADTWAKWWKDNAPYLFYSEMGSARIHPSRQAVTISVSLETVTA
;
A
#
# COMPACT_ATOMS: atom_id res chain seq x y z
N MET A 1 6.49 15.45 5.64
CA MET A 1 6.81 16.09 4.35
C MET A 1 8.30 15.93 4.12
N LEU A 2 8.72 15.43 2.96
CA LEU A 2 10.15 15.33 2.61
C LEU A 2 10.67 16.70 2.14
N SER A 3 10.77 17.68 3.04
CA SER A 3 11.07 19.08 2.70
C SER A 3 12.38 19.28 1.92
N ASP A 4 13.32 18.34 2.04
CA ASP A 4 14.59 18.36 1.32
C ASP A 4 14.59 17.71 -0.05
N HIS A 5 13.46 17.13 -0.47
CA HIS A 5 13.34 16.42 -1.72
C HIS A 5 13.46 17.36 -2.94
N GLN A 6 14.00 16.85 -4.04
CA GLN A 6 14.23 17.64 -5.25
C GLN A 6 12.94 18.29 -5.81
N ILE A 7 11.80 17.62 -5.62
CA ILE A 7 10.49 18.13 -6.05
C ILE A 7 10.12 19.49 -5.43
N PHE A 8 10.71 19.85 -4.28
CA PHE A 8 10.52 21.16 -3.64
C PHE A 8 11.62 22.18 -4.00
N LYS A 9 12.68 21.75 -4.69
CA LYS A 9 13.89 22.55 -4.93
C LYS A 9 14.04 23.00 -6.38
N ALA A 10 13.58 22.20 -7.35
CA ALA A 10 13.82 22.46 -8.76
C ALA A 10 12.67 22.00 -9.67
N PRO A 11 12.45 22.68 -10.82
CA PRO A 11 13.18 23.85 -11.32
C PRO A 11 12.85 25.17 -10.62
N LEU A 12 11.75 25.25 -9.85
CA LEU A 12 11.37 26.43 -9.10
C LEU A 12 11.46 26.14 -7.60
N ALA A 13 12.23 26.94 -6.85
CA ALA A 13 12.38 26.73 -5.42
C ALA A 13 11.07 27.02 -4.67
N VAL A 14 10.60 26.05 -3.88
CA VAL A 14 9.44 26.18 -2.99
C VAL A 14 9.93 26.42 -1.57
N ASN A 15 9.51 27.52 -0.96
CA ASN A 15 9.76 27.75 0.46
C ASN A 15 8.81 26.89 1.31
N THR A 16 9.24 25.67 1.64
CA THR A 16 8.46 24.72 2.44
C THR A 16 8.19 25.20 3.87
N LYS A 17 8.88 26.26 4.32
CA LYS A 17 8.71 26.87 5.65
C LYS A 17 7.73 28.05 5.64
N ALA A 18 7.22 28.46 4.48
CA ALA A 18 6.18 29.50 4.37
C ALA A 18 4.79 28.95 4.74
N THR A 19 4.70 28.28 5.89
CA THR A 19 3.47 27.69 6.39
C THR A 19 2.62 28.72 7.11
N ILE A 20 1.32 28.44 7.19
CA ILE A 20 0.38 29.13 8.07
C ILE A 20 -0.17 28.13 9.09
N ARG A 21 -0.69 28.63 10.21
CA ARG A 21 -1.45 27.82 11.16
C ARG A 21 -2.93 27.88 10.85
N ILE A 22 -3.56 26.72 10.85
CA ILE A 22 -5.00 26.57 10.69
C ILE A 22 -5.53 25.73 11.84
N ARG A 23 -6.81 25.89 12.17
CA ARG A 23 -7.49 24.94 13.05
C ARG A 23 -7.42 23.54 12.45
N THR A 24 -7.16 22.54 13.28
CA THR A 24 -7.14 21.14 12.87
C THR A 24 -8.46 20.78 12.18
N PRO A 25 -8.42 20.30 10.92
CA PRO A 25 -9.61 19.86 10.21
C PRO A 25 -10.35 18.77 10.99
N ASN A 26 -11.69 18.77 10.94
CA ASN A 26 -12.50 17.80 11.69
C ASN A 26 -12.16 16.34 11.33
N ALA A 27 -11.86 16.07 10.06
CA ALA A 27 -11.45 14.75 9.58
C ALA A 27 -10.17 14.22 10.27
N PHE A 28 -9.34 15.13 10.80
CA PHE A 28 -8.06 14.78 11.41
C PHE A 28 -8.16 14.52 12.92
N ALA A 29 -9.31 14.79 13.54
CA ALA A 29 -9.50 14.76 14.99
C ALA A 29 -9.29 13.38 15.61
N ALA A 30 -9.45 12.29 14.85
CA ALA A 30 -9.19 10.93 15.33
C ALA A 30 -7.69 10.61 15.48
N GLU A 31 -6.81 11.38 14.82
CA GLU A 31 -5.36 11.12 14.79
C GLU A 31 -4.54 12.26 15.39
N LEU A 32 -5.06 13.49 15.41
CA LEU A 32 -4.37 14.66 15.93
C LEU A 32 -5.11 15.23 17.13
N THR A 33 -4.41 15.35 18.25
CA THR A 33 -4.90 16.00 19.48
C THR A 33 -4.64 17.50 19.50
N ALA A 34 -3.72 17.99 18.66
CA ALA A 34 -3.45 19.41 18.52
C ALA A 34 -4.66 20.16 17.96
N SER A 35 -4.93 21.35 18.49
CA SER A 35 -6.03 22.22 18.03
C SER A 35 -5.72 22.93 16.71
N GLU A 36 -4.44 23.03 16.34
CA GLU A 36 -3.96 23.66 15.13
C GLU A 36 -2.89 22.81 14.45
N VAL A 37 -2.76 22.97 13.13
CA VAL A 37 -1.74 22.34 12.29
C VAL A 37 -1.11 23.37 11.36
N GLU A 38 0.14 23.14 10.97
CA GLU A 38 0.84 23.96 9.99
C GLU A 38 0.62 23.40 8.58
N VAL A 39 0.24 24.27 7.65
CA VAL A 39 -0.01 23.93 6.24
C VAL A 39 0.67 24.92 5.31
N LEU A 40 1.12 24.44 4.15
CA LEU A 40 1.66 25.28 3.08
C LEU A 40 0.53 25.67 2.11
N PRO A 41 0.11 26.95 2.02
CA PRO A 41 -0.96 27.35 1.12
C PRO A 41 -0.52 27.27 -0.34
N LEU A 42 -1.29 26.55 -1.16
CA LEU A 42 -1.10 26.46 -2.61
C LEU A 42 -2.05 27.37 -3.41
N VAL A 43 -3.02 27.98 -2.72
CA VAL A 43 -4.03 28.89 -3.26
C VAL A 43 -4.23 30.03 -2.26
N ASP A 44 -4.72 31.16 -2.75
CA ASP A 44 -4.97 32.33 -1.91
C ASP A 44 -6.41 32.37 -1.38
N GLY A 45 -6.65 33.12 -0.30
CA GLY A 45 -8.01 33.46 0.13
C GLY A 45 -8.86 32.31 0.70
N ILE A 46 -8.24 31.24 1.23
CA ILE A 46 -8.98 30.17 1.91
C ILE A 46 -9.59 30.72 3.21
N ARG A 47 -10.91 30.54 3.39
CA ARG A 47 -11.67 31.03 4.55
C ARG A 47 -12.15 29.90 5.45
N ARG A 48 -12.35 28.68 4.91
CA ARG A 48 -13.00 27.56 5.62
C ARG A 48 -12.14 26.29 5.68
N TYR A 49 -11.01 26.34 6.39
CA TYR A 49 -10.14 25.19 6.61
C TYR A 49 -10.78 24.05 7.43
N ASN A 50 -11.70 24.38 8.34
CA ASN A 50 -12.32 23.42 9.27
C ASN A 50 -13.30 22.43 8.60
N THR A 51 -13.79 22.76 7.42
CA THR A 51 -14.68 21.91 6.60
C THR A 51 -13.95 21.34 5.38
N VAL A 52 -12.62 21.25 5.46
CA VAL A 52 -11.71 20.58 4.53
C VAL A 52 -11.60 21.18 3.12
N ILE A 53 -12.54 22.03 2.72
CA ILE A 53 -12.42 23.32 2.00
C ILE A 53 -13.63 23.46 1.06
N ASN A 54 -14.56 24.35 1.44
CA ASN A 54 -15.76 24.70 0.68
C ASN A 54 -15.57 25.92 -0.25
N ASP A 55 -14.38 26.52 -0.25
CA ASP A 55 -14.10 27.74 -1.02
C ASP A 55 -13.51 27.44 -2.41
N TYR A 56 -12.96 26.24 -2.57
CA TYR A 56 -12.39 25.71 -3.80
C TYR A 56 -12.88 24.28 -4.04
N LYS A 57 -12.80 23.82 -5.30
CA LYS A 57 -13.12 22.42 -5.62
C LYS A 57 -12.19 21.47 -4.88
N GLN A 58 -12.75 20.35 -4.43
CA GLN A 58 -12.03 19.34 -3.67
C GLN A 58 -11.11 18.54 -4.60
N GLY A 59 -9.87 18.34 -4.15
CA GLY A 59 -8.91 17.47 -4.80
C GLY A 59 -9.00 16.01 -4.37
N TRP A 60 -8.09 15.20 -4.90
CA TRP A 60 -8.02 13.76 -4.66
C TRP A 60 -6.83 13.42 -3.77
N CYS A 61 -7.07 12.58 -2.78
CA CYS A 61 -6.01 12.03 -1.94
C CYS A 61 -6.14 10.51 -1.79
N THR A 62 -5.01 9.85 -1.55
CA THR A 62 -4.94 8.40 -1.41
C THR A 62 -4.34 8.04 -0.05
N TYR A 63 -4.87 7.02 0.63
CA TYR A 63 -4.20 6.51 1.83
C TYR A 63 -2.90 5.83 1.43
N TYR A 64 -1.78 6.22 2.04
CA TYR A 64 -0.48 5.64 1.68
C TYR A 64 -0.27 4.23 2.23
N TYR A 65 -1.07 3.76 3.21
CA TYR A 65 -0.75 2.56 4.01
C TYR A 65 -0.58 1.27 3.22
N GLU A 66 -1.17 1.21 2.02
CA GLU A 66 -1.18 0.02 1.19
C GLU A 66 -0.02 -0.01 0.18
N PHE A 67 0.63 1.12 -0.09
CA PHE A 67 1.69 1.22 -1.10
C PHE A 67 2.95 1.95 -0.62
N ALA A 68 2.99 2.52 0.59
CA ALA A 68 4.20 3.21 1.07
C ALA A 68 5.39 2.27 1.33
N ASP A 69 5.13 0.97 1.51
CA ASP A 69 6.16 -0.04 1.74
C ASP A 69 6.72 -0.58 0.39
N VAL A 70 6.20 -0.09 -0.73
CA VAL A 70 6.59 -0.47 -2.08
C VAL A 70 7.82 0.37 -2.51
N PRO A 71 8.93 -0.24 -2.96
CA PRO A 71 10.23 0.42 -3.06
C PRO A 71 10.28 1.55 -4.09
N GLU A 72 9.44 1.50 -5.12
CA GLU A 72 9.37 2.54 -6.15
C GLU A 72 8.39 3.69 -5.82
N VAL A 73 7.75 3.64 -4.65
CA VAL A 73 6.82 4.67 -4.19
C VAL A 73 7.56 5.78 -3.46
N GLU A 74 7.27 7.02 -3.86
CA GLU A 74 7.74 8.20 -3.14
C GLU A 74 6.55 9.04 -2.66
N PHE A 75 6.41 9.21 -1.34
CA PHE A 75 5.43 10.13 -0.74
C PHE A 75 6.07 11.51 -0.53
N PHE A 76 5.56 12.52 -1.21
CA PHE A 76 6.12 13.89 -1.10
C PHE A 76 5.39 14.71 -0.04
N CYS A 77 4.06 14.82 -0.17
CA CYS A 77 3.22 15.51 0.80
C CYS A 77 1.75 15.07 0.77
N GLY A 78 1.07 15.33 1.89
CA GLY A 78 -0.38 15.30 1.98
C GLY A 78 -1.02 16.63 1.57
N GLY A 79 -2.29 16.77 1.92
CA GLY A 79 -3.04 18.02 1.82
C GLY A 79 -4.10 18.10 2.91
N VAL A 80 -4.77 19.24 3.05
CA VAL A 80 -6.01 19.32 3.84
C VAL A 80 -7.06 18.49 3.10
N ASN A 81 -7.63 17.46 3.75
CA ASN A 81 -8.44 16.45 3.08
C ASN A 81 -9.51 15.81 4.02
N GLU A 82 -10.48 15.10 3.44
CA GLU A 82 -11.64 14.54 4.17
C GLU A 82 -11.37 13.16 4.76
N LYS A 83 -10.15 12.65 4.58
CA LYS A 83 -9.69 11.37 5.11
C LYS A 83 -8.95 11.61 6.42
N THR A 84 -7.63 11.59 6.40
CA THR A 84 -6.80 11.76 7.60
C THR A 84 -5.51 12.53 7.26
N PRO A 85 -4.74 13.00 8.26
CA PRO A 85 -3.46 13.69 8.01
C PRO A 85 -2.46 12.85 7.22
N ARG A 86 -2.65 11.54 7.24
CA ARG A 86 -1.84 10.52 6.58
C ARG A 86 -2.32 10.22 5.15
N ALA A 87 -3.24 10.98 4.57
CA ALA A 87 -3.56 10.84 3.14
C ALA A 87 -2.58 11.64 2.26
N ALA A 88 -2.15 11.03 1.15
CA ALA A 88 -1.22 11.60 0.17
C ALA A 88 -1.97 12.43 -0.88
N ALA A 89 -1.52 13.66 -1.11
CA ALA A 89 -1.98 14.48 -2.22
C ALA A 89 -0.93 14.55 -3.34
N LEU A 90 0.35 14.31 -3.03
CA LEU A 90 1.44 14.27 -4.00
C LEU A 90 2.35 13.08 -3.71
N TRP A 91 2.38 12.13 -4.64
CA TRP A 91 3.21 10.93 -4.57
C TRP A 91 3.52 10.38 -5.97
N ARG A 92 4.56 9.56 -6.09
CA ARG A 92 4.96 8.85 -7.32
C ARG A 92 4.94 7.35 -7.09
N GLN A 93 4.65 6.59 -8.15
CA GLN A 93 4.95 5.17 -8.27
C GLN A 93 5.41 4.87 -9.69
N GLY A 94 6.67 4.43 -9.84
CA GLY A 94 7.27 4.24 -11.16
C GLY A 94 7.14 5.52 -12.02
N ASN A 95 6.70 5.40 -13.27
CA ASN A 95 6.48 6.55 -14.15
C ASN A 95 5.15 7.29 -13.92
N LEU A 96 4.39 6.98 -12.88
CA LEU A 96 3.11 7.62 -12.56
C LEU A 96 3.28 8.58 -11.39
N LEU A 97 2.77 9.81 -11.54
CA LEU A 97 2.72 10.80 -10.46
C LEU A 97 1.27 11.21 -10.21
N HIS A 98 0.85 11.11 -8.96
CA HIS A 98 -0.43 11.64 -8.50
C HIS A 98 -0.25 13.08 -8.04
N PHE A 99 -0.86 14.02 -8.75
CA PHE A 99 -0.97 15.42 -8.33
C PHE A 99 -2.44 15.70 -7.98
N GLY A 100 -2.77 15.55 -6.70
CA GLY A 100 -4.13 15.52 -6.21
C GLY A 100 -4.79 16.87 -5.98
N PHE A 101 -4.11 17.98 -6.29
CA PHE A 101 -4.67 19.32 -6.11
C PHE A 101 -5.51 19.71 -7.33
N GLU A 102 -6.81 19.97 -7.12
CA GLU A 102 -7.80 20.19 -8.19
C GLU A 102 -7.69 21.56 -8.88
N GLN A 103 -7.08 22.54 -8.22
CA GLN A 103 -7.05 23.90 -8.73
C GLN A 103 -6.23 24.01 -10.01
N SER A 104 -6.74 24.78 -10.97
CA SER A 104 -6.01 25.15 -12.17
C SER A 104 -4.80 26.02 -11.84
N ALA A 105 -3.83 26.08 -12.76
CA ALA A 105 -2.65 26.92 -12.59
C ALA A 105 -2.98 28.42 -12.34
N SER A 106 -4.11 28.91 -12.87
CA SER A 106 -4.58 30.29 -12.63
C SER A 106 -5.20 30.50 -11.25
N GLU A 107 -5.73 29.45 -10.63
CA GLU A 107 -6.31 29.50 -9.27
C GLU A 107 -5.24 29.27 -8.19
N MET A 108 -4.12 28.63 -8.54
CA MET A 108 -2.99 28.44 -7.64
C MET A 108 -2.21 29.73 -7.43
N ASN A 109 -1.65 29.89 -6.23
CA ASN A 109 -0.69 30.95 -5.94
C ASN A 109 0.71 30.61 -6.50
N ALA A 110 1.71 31.45 -6.24
CA ALA A 110 3.08 31.22 -6.75
C ALA A 110 3.67 29.88 -6.29
N THR A 111 3.44 29.50 -5.03
CA THR A 111 3.88 28.21 -4.46
C THR A 111 3.19 27.03 -5.14
N GLY A 112 1.87 27.09 -5.31
CA GLY A 112 1.10 26.04 -6.00
C GLY A 112 1.55 25.83 -7.44
N ARG A 113 1.76 26.92 -8.19
CA ARG A 113 2.29 26.84 -9.57
C ARG A 113 3.70 26.25 -9.61
N ALA A 114 4.58 26.64 -8.68
CA ALA A 114 5.92 26.07 -8.59
C ALA A 114 5.87 24.56 -8.30
N MET A 115 5.01 24.13 -7.37
CA MET A 115 4.77 22.72 -7.07
C MET A 115 4.30 21.92 -8.30
N LEU A 116 3.39 22.48 -9.10
CA LEU A 116 2.90 21.85 -10.33
C LEU A 116 4.02 21.68 -11.36
N VAL A 117 4.77 22.76 -11.65
CA VAL A 117 5.90 22.74 -12.61
C VAL A 117 6.98 21.74 -12.16
N ASN A 118 7.33 21.75 -10.87
CA ASN A 118 8.30 20.81 -10.32
C ASN A 118 7.84 19.37 -10.42
N SER A 119 6.56 19.09 -10.18
CA SER A 119 6.00 17.75 -10.30
C SER A 119 6.12 17.22 -11.74
N VAL A 120 5.79 18.05 -12.73
CA VAL A 120 5.92 17.69 -14.16
C VAL A 120 7.39 17.45 -14.54
N ALA A 121 8.30 18.35 -14.15
CA ALA A 121 9.73 18.24 -14.45
C ALA A 121 10.42 17.08 -13.69
N TYR A 122 9.89 16.69 -12.54
CA TYR A 122 10.37 15.54 -11.78
C TYR A 122 9.95 14.25 -12.47
N ILE A 123 8.64 14.07 -12.73
CA ILE A 123 8.14 12.82 -13.30
C ILE A 123 8.61 12.58 -14.73
N SER A 124 8.92 13.63 -15.50
CA SER A 124 9.41 13.49 -16.89
C SER A 124 10.74 12.75 -17.04
N ARG A 125 11.46 12.50 -15.93
CA ARG A 125 12.72 11.76 -15.92
C ARG A 125 12.54 10.25 -15.85
N PHE A 126 11.35 9.80 -15.47
CA PHE A 126 11.01 8.40 -15.25
C PHE A 126 10.24 7.89 -16.46
N THR A 127 10.94 7.62 -17.56
CA THR A 127 10.30 7.16 -18.81
C THR A 127 10.16 5.64 -18.87
N GLU A 128 11.04 4.91 -18.20
CA GLU A 128 11.11 3.44 -18.24
C GLU A 128 10.63 2.77 -16.95
N ASP A 129 10.62 3.50 -15.83
CA ASP A 129 10.12 3.00 -14.56
C ASP A 129 8.66 2.54 -14.69
N ARG A 130 8.38 1.29 -14.31
CA ARG A 130 7.02 0.76 -14.27
C ARG A 130 6.59 0.52 -12.82
N PRO A 131 5.31 0.79 -12.48
CA PRO A 131 4.75 0.35 -11.21
C PRO A 131 4.99 -1.16 -11.01
N ILE A 132 5.54 -1.54 -9.86
CA ILE A 132 5.80 -2.93 -9.50
C ILE A 132 4.53 -3.54 -8.93
N ASP A 133 3.87 -2.80 -8.04
CA ASP A 133 2.58 -3.20 -7.49
C ASP A 133 1.44 -2.55 -8.28
N VAL A 134 0.67 -3.38 -9.00
CA VAL A 134 -0.47 -2.93 -9.79
C VAL A 134 -1.74 -3.36 -9.07
N THR A 135 -2.35 -2.41 -8.36
CA THR A 135 -3.67 -2.63 -7.78
C THR A 135 -4.75 -2.25 -8.82
N PRO A 136 -5.70 -3.14 -9.14
CA PRO A 136 -6.84 -2.79 -9.97
C PRO A 136 -7.59 -1.58 -9.41
N SER A 137 -8.24 -0.81 -10.29
CA SER A 137 -9.08 0.31 -9.86
C SER A 137 -10.25 -0.19 -9.03
N VAL A 138 -10.61 0.52 -7.96
CA VAL A 138 -11.85 0.29 -7.19
C VAL A 138 -13.12 0.51 -8.01
N PHE A 139 -12.99 1.19 -9.16
CA PHE A 139 -14.06 1.38 -10.14
C PHE A 139 -14.04 0.32 -11.26
N GLY A 140 -13.12 -0.64 -11.19
CA GLY A 140 -13.03 -1.77 -12.11
C GLY A 140 -14.14 -2.78 -11.88
N ALA A 141 -14.30 -3.70 -12.84
CA ALA A 141 -15.26 -4.79 -12.73
C ALA A 141 -14.89 -5.81 -11.64
N GLU A 142 -13.59 -5.98 -11.38
CA GLU A 142 -13.06 -6.90 -10.38
C GLU A 142 -12.90 -6.21 -9.02
N PRO A 143 -13.28 -6.87 -7.91
CA PRO A 143 -13.05 -6.35 -6.57
C PRO A 143 -11.55 -6.14 -6.31
N VAL A 144 -11.20 -5.02 -5.67
CA VAL A 144 -9.85 -4.79 -5.18
C VAL A 144 -9.64 -5.61 -3.92
N GLY A 145 -8.54 -6.37 -3.86
CA GLY A 145 -8.26 -7.16 -2.68
C GLY A 145 -7.89 -6.31 -1.47
N THR A 146 -8.04 -6.92 -0.30
CA THR A 146 -7.76 -6.28 0.97
C THR A 146 -6.50 -6.89 1.58
N THR A 147 -5.53 -6.06 1.96
CA THR A 147 -4.31 -6.53 2.62
C THR A 147 -4.61 -7.10 4.01
N ARG A 148 -3.77 -8.02 4.54
CA ARG A 148 -3.90 -8.48 5.93
C ARG A 148 -3.77 -7.33 6.91
N ARG A 149 -2.98 -6.29 6.60
CA ARG A 149 -2.89 -5.07 7.43
C ARG A 149 -4.27 -4.41 7.58
N ARG A 150 -4.98 -4.20 6.48
CA ARG A 150 -6.31 -3.57 6.48
C ARG A 150 -7.39 -4.48 7.06
N ALA A 151 -7.34 -5.76 6.74
CA ALA A 151 -8.23 -6.75 7.36
C ALA A 151 -8.06 -6.77 8.89
N GLY A 152 -6.82 -6.70 9.38
CA GLY A 152 -6.53 -6.60 10.81
C GLY A 152 -7.19 -5.40 11.46
N TYR A 153 -7.16 -4.24 10.80
CA TYR A 153 -7.85 -3.04 11.28
C TYR A 153 -9.37 -3.23 11.36
N PHE A 154 -9.99 -3.90 10.39
CA PHE A 154 -11.43 -4.19 10.41
C PHE A 154 -11.82 -5.22 11.48
N THR A 155 -10.94 -6.17 11.79
CA THR A 155 -11.20 -7.20 12.80
C THR A 155 -10.90 -6.74 14.23
N ASP A 156 -10.00 -5.78 14.43
CA ASP A 156 -9.51 -5.36 15.75
C ASP A 156 -10.60 -4.69 16.59
N ALA A 157 -10.96 -5.32 17.72
CA ALA A 157 -11.96 -4.86 18.68
C ALA A 157 -11.72 -3.45 19.23
N THR A 158 -10.47 -3.02 19.30
CA THR A 158 -10.04 -1.80 20.01
C THR A 158 -9.90 -0.58 19.11
N LYS A 159 -9.65 -0.80 17.80
CA LYS A 159 -9.27 0.28 16.87
C LYS A 159 -10.41 0.84 16.04
N PHE A 160 -11.57 0.16 15.98
CA PHE A 160 -12.62 0.54 15.04
C PHE A 160 -14.02 0.60 15.67
N PRO A 161 -14.37 1.62 16.45
CA PRO A 161 -15.64 1.66 17.18
C PRO A 161 -16.88 1.39 16.31
N ASP A 162 -16.86 1.78 15.04
CA ASP A 162 -17.91 1.51 14.05
C ASP A 162 -17.76 0.13 13.39
N TYR A 163 -17.84 -0.95 14.16
CA TYR A 163 -17.74 -2.31 13.63
C TYR A 163 -18.81 -2.59 12.57
N ARG A 164 -18.41 -2.68 11.30
CA ARG A 164 -19.28 -3.01 10.17
C ARG A 164 -19.03 -4.44 9.72
N VAL A 165 -19.88 -5.36 10.17
CA VAL A 165 -19.83 -6.79 9.80
C VAL A 165 -19.81 -6.98 8.28
N GLU A 166 -20.50 -6.10 7.54
CA GLU A 166 -20.52 -6.11 6.07
C GLU A 166 -19.13 -5.93 5.42
N TRP A 167 -18.17 -5.31 6.10
CA TRP A 167 -16.82 -5.16 5.56
C TRP A 167 -16.03 -6.46 5.67
N LEU A 168 -16.33 -7.29 6.68
CA LEU A 168 -15.77 -8.63 6.77
C LEU A 168 -16.30 -9.50 5.64
N THR A 169 -17.58 -9.33 5.27
CA THR A 169 -18.19 -10.05 4.14
C THR A 169 -17.76 -9.55 2.77
N THR A 170 -16.95 -8.48 2.66
CA THR A 170 -16.24 -8.11 1.43
C THR A 170 -14.74 -8.38 1.51
N THR A 171 -14.19 -8.52 2.72
CA THR A 171 -12.77 -8.77 2.97
C THR A 171 -12.41 -10.25 2.90
N PHE A 172 -13.23 -11.12 3.48
CA PHE A 172 -12.94 -12.55 3.61
C PHE A 172 -13.76 -13.39 2.65
N SER A 173 -13.25 -14.57 2.29
CA SER A 173 -13.99 -15.54 1.48
C SER A 173 -15.12 -16.17 2.30
N THR A 174 -16.10 -16.75 1.63
CA THR A 174 -17.20 -17.46 2.31
C THR A 174 -16.71 -18.67 3.09
N VAL A 175 -15.54 -19.24 2.73
CA VAL A 175 -14.89 -20.32 3.48
C VAL A 175 -14.29 -19.77 4.77
N ALA A 176 -13.52 -18.69 4.70
CA ALA A 176 -12.92 -18.07 5.88
C ALA A 176 -13.97 -17.57 6.89
N LEU A 177 -15.06 -16.97 6.41
CA LEU A 177 -16.16 -16.48 7.26
C LEU A 177 -16.92 -17.59 8.01
N ARG A 178 -16.72 -18.87 7.66
CA ARG A 178 -17.31 -20.00 8.40
C ARG A 178 -16.45 -20.42 9.59
N GLU A 179 -15.20 -19.96 9.68
CA GLU A 179 -14.27 -20.34 10.74
C GLU A 179 -14.44 -19.52 12.02
N PHE A 180 -15.19 -18.41 11.97
CA PHE A 180 -15.43 -17.54 13.11
C PHE A 180 -16.81 -16.88 13.03
N ASP A 181 -17.37 -16.49 14.16
CA ASP A 181 -18.59 -15.67 14.17
C ASP A 181 -18.22 -14.22 13.84
N SER A 182 -18.52 -13.79 12.61
CA SER A 182 -18.26 -12.41 12.18
C SER A 182 -19.12 -11.37 12.90
N ARG A 183 -20.13 -11.76 13.68
CA ARG A 183 -20.91 -10.85 14.54
C ARG A 183 -20.28 -10.69 15.92
N ASP A 184 -19.46 -11.65 16.34
CA ASP A 184 -18.65 -11.56 17.56
C ASP A 184 -17.27 -10.98 17.23
N ARG A 185 -17.06 -9.76 17.70
CA ARG A 185 -15.84 -9.00 17.44
C ARG A 185 -14.61 -9.58 18.12
N ALA A 186 -14.76 -10.15 19.31
CA ALA A 186 -13.66 -10.79 20.02
C ALA A 186 -13.27 -12.10 19.32
N ALA A 187 -14.26 -12.87 18.86
CA ALA A 187 -14.02 -14.06 18.05
C ALA A 187 -13.34 -13.70 16.73
N ALA A 188 -13.80 -12.67 16.02
CA ALA A 188 -13.18 -12.19 14.79
C ALA A 188 -11.73 -11.73 14.99
N THR A 189 -11.46 -10.97 16.07
CA THR A 189 -10.09 -10.56 16.44
C THR A 189 -9.20 -11.79 16.69
N ALA A 190 -9.66 -12.73 17.53
CA ALA A 190 -8.88 -13.89 17.92
C ALA A 190 -8.57 -14.81 16.72
N TRP A 191 -9.57 -15.09 15.89
CA TRP A 191 -9.38 -15.85 14.66
C TRP A 191 -8.38 -15.16 13.73
N PHE A 192 -8.55 -13.86 13.50
CA PHE A 192 -7.67 -13.12 12.59
C PHE A 192 -6.21 -13.19 13.04
N GLN A 193 -5.92 -13.03 14.34
CA GLN A 193 -4.54 -13.12 14.83
C GLN A 193 -3.91 -14.50 14.59
N GLN A 194 -4.69 -15.58 14.67
CA GLN A 194 -4.21 -16.93 14.42
C GLN A 194 -4.08 -17.23 12.91
N ALA A 195 -5.04 -16.76 12.11
CA ALA A 195 -5.11 -17.01 10.67
C ALA A 195 -4.13 -16.12 9.88
N ARG A 196 -3.82 -14.92 10.38
CA ARG A 196 -3.04 -13.86 9.69
C ARG A 196 -1.83 -14.37 8.92
N PRO A 197 -0.94 -15.23 9.48
CA PRO A 197 0.26 -15.66 8.74
C PRO A 197 -0.05 -16.47 7.48
N TRP A 198 -1.24 -17.03 7.39
CA TRP A 198 -1.69 -17.94 6.34
C TRP A 198 -2.73 -17.31 5.41
N LEU A 199 -3.13 -16.06 5.65
CA LEU A 199 -4.13 -15.41 4.82
C LEU A 199 -3.52 -14.94 3.50
N HIS A 200 -4.19 -15.23 2.39
CA HIS A 200 -3.82 -14.75 1.07
C HIS A 200 -5.06 -14.32 0.26
N PRO A 201 -4.90 -13.49 -0.79
CA PRO A 201 -5.98 -13.23 -1.73
C PRO A 201 -6.35 -14.50 -2.51
N GLY A 202 -7.58 -14.97 -2.33
CA GLY A 202 -8.20 -16.06 -3.09
C GLY A 202 -9.14 -15.55 -4.20
N PRO A 203 -10.08 -16.38 -4.68
CA PRO A 203 -11.05 -15.99 -5.70
C PRO A 203 -11.82 -14.71 -5.37
N GLY A 204 -11.93 -13.81 -6.34
CA GLY A 204 -12.56 -12.49 -6.15
C GLY A 204 -11.78 -11.56 -5.20
N ASN A 205 -10.48 -11.80 -5.03
CA ASN A 205 -9.55 -11.04 -4.19
C ASN A 205 -9.94 -10.97 -2.70
N ARG A 206 -10.64 -12.00 -2.23
CA ARG A 206 -11.06 -12.15 -0.83
C ARG A 206 -10.03 -12.96 -0.06
N LEU A 207 -9.75 -12.55 1.17
CA LEU A 207 -8.79 -13.24 2.03
C LEU A 207 -9.32 -14.60 2.48
N GLU A 208 -8.49 -15.61 2.34
CA GLU A 208 -8.72 -16.95 2.87
C GLU A 208 -7.43 -17.60 3.35
N VAL A 209 -7.57 -18.68 4.13
CA VAL A 209 -6.43 -19.43 4.65
C VAL A 209 -5.85 -20.29 3.54
N ASP A 210 -4.59 -20.04 3.20
CA ASP A 210 -3.79 -20.86 2.29
C ASP A 210 -3.49 -22.22 2.96
N GLN A 211 -4.28 -23.23 2.64
CA GLN A 211 -4.15 -24.55 3.25
C GLN A 211 -2.84 -25.24 2.84
N GLU A 212 -2.34 -24.98 1.63
CA GLU A 212 -1.06 -25.52 1.20
C GLU A 212 0.08 -24.92 2.02
N ALA A 213 0.15 -23.59 2.11
CA ALA A 213 1.17 -22.86 2.87
C ALA A 213 1.14 -23.23 4.35
N LYS A 214 -0.07 -23.28 4.94
CA LYS A 214 -0.27 -23.69 6.33
C LYS A 214 0.18 -25.13 6.58
N SER A 215 -0.13 -26.05 5.67
CA SER A 215 0.27 -27.46 5.82
C SER A 215 1.77 -27.69 5.66
N LEU A 216 2.46 -26.84 4.87
CA LEU A 216 3.91 -26.88 4.72
C LEU A 216 4.64 -26.05 5.79
N GLY A 217 3.91 -25.27 6.60
CA GLY A 217 4.49 -24.41 7.62
C GLY A 217 5.36 -23.28 7.05
N VAL A 218 5.07 -22.85 5.82
CA VAL A 218 5.84 -21.81 5.12
C VAL A 218 4.94 -20.60 4.89
N GLN A 219 5.29 -19.47 5.50
CA GLN A 219 4.64 -18.19 5.24
C GLN A 219 5.20 -17.60 3.94
N PHE A 220 4.31 -17.09 3.09
CA PHE A 220 4.68 -16.65 1.74
C PHE A 220 5.47 -15.34 1.71
N ASP A 221 5.36 -14.52 2.75
CA ASP A 221 6.11 -13.28 2.97
C ASP A 221 7.38 -13.48 3.81
N SER A 222 7.73 -14.72 4.16
CA SER A 222 8.97 -15.02 4.87
C SER A 222 10.18 -15.01 3.92
N PRO A 223 11.35 -14.49 4.34
CA PRO A 223 12.61 -14.62 3.60
C PRO A 223 12.99 -16.07 3.26
N GLU A 224 12.47 -17.02 4.03
CA GLU A 224 12.71 -18.46 3.84
C GLU A 224 11.71 -19.13 2.91
N PHE A 225 10.73 -18.40 2.37
CA PHE A 225 9.65 -18.96 1.54
C PHE A 225 10.21 -19.78 0.38
N PHE A 226 11.05 -19.18 -0.46
CA PHE A 226 11.59 -19.85 -1.64
C PHE A 226 12.48 -21.03 -1.27
N SER A 227 13.39 -20.87 -0.30
CA SER A 227 14.31 -21.94 0.08
C SER A 227 13.57 -23.17 0.64
N LYS A 228 12.60 -22.96 1.54
CA LYS A 228 11.78 -24.04 2.11
C LYS A 228 10.86 -24.68 1.07
N THR A 229 10.21 -23.87 0.23
CA THR A 229 9.26 -24.40 -0.76
C THR A 229 9.96 -25.15 -1.89
N ILE A 230 11.13 -24.70 -2.33
CA ILE A 230 11.96 -25.42 -3.33
C ILE A 230 12.48 -26.74 -2.75
N LEU A 231 12.82 -26.78 -1.46
CA LEU A 231 13.19 -28.03 -0.79
C LEU A 231 11.99 -29.00 -0.74
N ALA A 232 10.81 -28.51 -0.37
CA ALA A 232 9.57 -29.31 -0.38
C ALA A 232 9.21 -29.81 -1.79
N LEU A 233 9.55 -29.07 -2.85
CA LEU A 233 9.34 -29.51 -4.22
C LEU A 233 10.11 -30.81 -4.59
N ARG A 234 11.16 -31.16 -3.82
CA ARG A 234 11.94 -32.38 -4.03
C ARG A 234 11.34 -33.63 -3.39
N ASP A 235 10.42 -33.48 -2.44
CA ASP A 235 9.78 -34.58 -1.73
C ASP A 235 8.43 -34.91 -2.36
N GLU A 236 8.26 -36.14 -2.84
CA GLU A 236 7.03 -36.61 -3.50
C GLU A 236 5.75 -36.31 -2.71
N MET A 237 5.80 -36.35 -1.38
CA MET A 237 4.63 -36.10 -0.52
C MET A 237 4.25 -34.63 -0.44
N THR A 238 5.19 -33.72 -0.72
CA THR A 238 4.98 -32.27 -0.60
C THR A 238 5.10 -31.53 -1.94
N ALA A 239 5.57 -32.20 -2.99
CA ALA A 239 5.87 -31.62 -4.29
C ALA A 239 4.69 -30.90 -4.93
N ALA A 240 3.50 -31.51 -4.94
CA ALA A 240 2.31 -30.90 -5.53
C ALA A 240 1.90 -29.59 -4.85
N LYS A 241 2.01 -29.51 -3.52
CA LYS A 241 1.71 -28.30 -2.75
C LYS A 241 2.78 -27.24 -2.97
N ALA A 242 4.05 -27.64 -2.96
CA ALA A 242 5.18 -26.75 -3.21
C ALA A 242 5.11 -26.11 -4.61
N ALA A 243 4.81 -26.91 -5.64
CA ALA A 243 4.60 -26.44 -7.00
C ALA A 243 3.47 -25.40 -7.09
N THR A 244 2.36 -25.66 -6.39
CA THR A 244 1.22 -24.75 -6.31
C THR A 244 1.61 -23.42 -5.66
N LEU A 245 2.33 -23.46 -4.54
CA LEU A 245 2.78 -22.25 -3.83
C LEU A 245 3.76 -21.43 -4.65
N LEU A 246 4.76 -22.07 -5.27
CA LEU A 246 5.75 -21.38 -6.09
C LEU A 246 5.09 -20.67 -7.29
N ALA A 247 4.16 -21.35 -7.99
CA ALA A 247 3.43 -20.74 -9.09
C ALA A 247 2.49 -19.61 -8.65
N ARG A 248 1.85 -19.75 -7.48
CA ARG A 248 0.94 -18.74 -6.91
C ARG A 248 1.70 -17.47 -6.53
N TYR A 249 2.79 -17.62 -5.78
CA TYR A 249 3.50 -16.49 -5.18
C TYR A 249 4.63 -15.93 -6.04
N ALA A 250 5.08 -16.64 -7.08
CA ALA A 250 6.05 -16.16 -8.07
C ALA A 250 5.54 -16.43 -9.51
N PRO A 251 4.54 -15.68 -9.99
CA PRO A 251 3.96 -15.90 -11.31
C PRO A 251 4.91 -15.55 -12.48
N GLU A 252 5.98 -14.79 -12.22
CA GLU A 252 7.08 -14.57 -13.17
C GLU A 252 8.14 -15.69 -13.13
N GLY A 253 7.91 -16.72 -12.31
CA GLY A 253 8.77 -17.88 -12.18
C GLY A 253 8.54 -18.95 -13.25
N PRO A 254 9.26 -20.08 -13.15
CA PRO A 254 9.17 -21.20 -14.09
C PRO A 254 7.79 -21.89 -14.19
N GLY A 255 6.87 -21.60 -13.27
CA GLY A 255 5.52 -22.18 -13.23
C GLY A 255 5.44 -23.52 -12.48
N ALA A 256 4.22 -24.03 -12.30
CA ALA A 256 3.92 -25.19 -11.46
C ALA A 256 4.47 -26.53 -12.00
N SER A 257 4.78 -26.61 -13.30
CA SER A 257 5.28 -27.83 -13.94
C SER A 257 6.81 -27.96 -13.91
N ALA A 258 7.52 -26.93 -13.45
CA ALA A 258 8.98 -26.94 -13.40
C ALA A 258 9.49 -27.72 -12.18
N ASP A 259 10.65 -28.34 -12.32
CA ASP A 259 11.31 -29.09 -11.25
C ASP A 259 12.03 -28.16 -10.24
N ALA A 260 12.47 -28.77 -9.14
CA ALA A 260 13.15 -28.05 -8.06
C ALA A 260 14.48 -27.42 -8.49
N ASP A 261 15.18 -28.00 -9.47
CA ASP A 261 16.47 -27.47 -9.96
C ASP A 261 16.26 -26.21 -10.82
N THR A 262 15.23 -26.21 -11.66
CA THR A 262 14.81 -25.06 -12.45
C THR A 262 14.38 -23.90 -11.54
N TRP A 263 13.58 -24.19 -10.51
CA TRP A 263 13.20 -23.20 -9.49
C TRP A 263 14.40 -22.71 -8.67
N ALA A 264 15.32 -23.58 -8.26
CA ALA A 264 16.53 -23.19 -7.54
C ALA A 264 17.42 -22.25 -8.36
N LYS A 265 17.56 -22.52 -9.66
CA LYS A 265 18.27 -21.64 -10.58
C LYS A 265 17.58 -20.29 -10.70
N TRP A 266 16.27 -20.28 -10.94
CA TRP A 266 15.50 -19.03 -11.04
C TRP A 266 15.61 -18.20 -9.75
N TRP A 267 15.47 -18.84 -8.58
CA TRP A 267 15.61 -18.15 -7.30
C TRP A 267 17.01 -17.53 -7.14
N LYS A 268 18.07 -18.29 -7.44
CA LYS A 268 19.44 -17.78 -7.39
C LYS A 268 19.65 -16.56 -8.29
N ASP A 269 19.10 -16.60 -9.50
CA ASP A 269 19.29 -15.54 -10.51
C ASP A 269 18.43 -14.29 -10.22
N ASN A 270 17.32 -14.43 -9.47
CA ASN A 270 16.34 -13.36 -9.26
C ASN A 270 16.18 -12.87 -7.82
N ALA A 271 16.64 -13.61 -6.81
CA ALA A 271 16.50 -13.26 -5.39
C ALA A 271 16.86 -11.80 -5.05
N PRO A 272 17.94 -11.21 -5.58
CA PRO A 272 18.29 -9.81 -5.28
C PRO A 272 17.27 -8.77 -5.79
N TYR A 273 16.41 -9.16 -6.73
CA TYR A 273 15.46 -8.29 -7.40
C TYR A 273 14.01 -8.57 -7.00
N LEU A 274 13.78 -9.57 -6.14
CA LEU A 274 12.45 -9.96 -5.72
C LEU A 274 11.99 -9.05 -4.59
N PHE A 275 10.85 -8.41 -4.81
CA PHE A 275 10.12 -7.66 -3.80
C PHE A 275 8.79 -8.36 -3.53
N TYR A 276 8.40 -8.41 -2.27
CA TYR A 276 7.10 -8.92 -1.87
C TYR A 276 6.11 -7.76 -1.69
N SER A 277 5.03 -7.79 -2.46
CA SER A 277 3.80 -7.03 -2.15
C SER A 277 2.73 -7.98 -1.66
N GLU A 278 1.92 -7.53 -0.71
CA GLU A 278 0.75 -8.28 -0.26
C GLU A 278 -0.28 -8.52 -1.37
N MET A 279 -0.46 -7.52 -2.24
CA MET A 279 -1.39 -7.58 -3.37
C MET A 279 -0.72 -8.17 -4.62
N GLY A 280 0.59 -7.96 -4.73
CA GLY A 280 1.40 -8.41 -5.85
C GLY A 280 2.11 -9.73 -5.63
N SER A 281 2.05 -10.41 -4.48
CA SER A 281 2.97 -11.56 -4.20
C SER A 281 4.45 -11.20 -4.45
N ALA A 282 5.33 -12.17 -4.72
CA ALA A 282 6.70 -11.87 -5.14
C ALA A 282 6.72 -11.40 -6.61
N ARG A 283 7.36 -10.24 -6.84
CA ARG A 283 7.52 -9.57 -8.14
C ARG A 283 8.97 -9.22 -8.39
N ILE A 284 9.39 -9.28 -9.65
CA ILE A 284 10.73 -8.86 -10.06
C ILE A 284 10.74 -7.35 -10.26
N HIS A 285 11.71 -6.66 -9.65
CA HIS A 285 11.91 -5.22 -9.87
C HIS A 285 12.27 -4.95 -11.35
N PRO A 286 11.49 -4.13 -12.10
CA PRO A 286 11.65 -3.94 -13.55
C PRO A 286 13.03 -3.46 -13.98
N SER A 287 13.67 -2.59 -13.19
CA SER A 287 15.02 -2.08 -13.47
C SER A 287 16.16 -3.03 -13.08
N ARG A 288 15.86 -4.21 -12.49
CA ARG A 288 16.85 -5.10 -11.86
C ARG A 288 17.82 -4.36 -10.94
N GLN A 289 17.36 -3.32 -10.27
CA GLN A 289 18.09 -2.78 -9.14
C GLN A 289 17.89 -3.72 -7.96
N ALA A 290 18.98 -3.99 -7.23
CA ALA A 290 18.91 -4.82 -6.03
C ALA A 290 17.97 -4.15 -5.03
N VAL A 291 16.91 -4.85 -4.63
CA VAL A 291 16.00 -4.39 -3.59
C VAL A 291 16.50 -4.98 -2.29
N THR A 292 16.95 -4.14 -1.37
CA THR A 292 17.14 -4.58 0.01
C THR A 292 15.75 -4.75 0.59
N ILE A 293 15.34 -6.01 0.85
CA ILE A 293 14.12 -6.32 1.60
C ILE A 293 14.36 -5.84 3.04
N SER A 294 14.08 -4.56 3.27
CA SER A 294 14.02 -3.98 4.61
C SER A 294 12.63 -4.27 5.14
N VAL A 295 12.45 -5.40 5.84
CA VAL A 295 11.28 -5.58 6.70
C VAL A 295 11.44 -4.60 7.86
N SER A 296 11.01 -3.35 7.67
CA SER A 296 11.02 -2.36 8.76
C SER A 296 9.78 -2.61 9.63
N LEU A 297 9.92 -3.59 10.54
CA LEU A 297 9.23 -3.52 11.81
C LEU A 297 9.82 -2.30 12.54
N GLU A 298 8.96 -1.40 13.03
CA GLU A 298 9.29 -0.09 13.61
C GLU A 298 9.55 0.97 12.53
N THR A 299 8.74 2.03 12.35
CA THR A 299 8.36 3.05 13.32
C THR A 299 7.25 3.91 12.72
N VAL A 300 6.09 4.01 13.38
CA VAL A 300 5.33 5.28 13.50
C VAL A 300 4.62 5.23 14.85
N THR A 301 5.39 5.48 15.90
CA THR A 301 4.85 6.13 17.10
C THR A 301 4.77 7.62 16.79
N ALA A 302 3.54 8.12 16.67
CA ALA A 302 3.15 9.48 16.99
C ALA A 302 1.74 9.38 17.56
#